data_AF-A0ABD3BIT1-F1
#
_entry.id   AF-A0ABD3BIT1-F1
#
_cell.length_a   1.000
_cell.length_b   1.000
_cell.length_c   1.000
_cell.angle_alpha   90.00
_cell.angle_beta   90.00
_cell.angle_gamma   90.00
#
_symmetry.space_group_name_H-M   'P 1'
#
loop_
_entity.id
_entity.type
_entity.pdbx_description
1 polymer ?
#
loop_
_entity_poly.entity_id
_entity_poly.type
_entity_poly.pdbx_seq_one_letter_code
_entity_poly.pdbx_strand_id
1 'polypeptide(L)'
;MANNPNRNVRMNSQAAAEKAVSVIGFGYDLTSDIRLSGCKAGPSGSGLVELNRARKKDLLMPGNVVVSDVSASIKCDKGERIRFSSDALSFNQMSEHFNQELSLSGKIPSGLFNAMFGFKGCWQDDASTTKILALDGWLINLYTVELERSQITLSNKVKQEVPSTWDPVALAEFIDKYGTHVVVGVKMGGKDVIHIKQLRNSSLEPTEVQKLLKQLADKRFSEDENENSVANSDISSRKPKGEQSMMWDLQLPLHNTMRPSVESHSKTDDLMSIHIRRGGLDSGQSHKQWLSTVSQYPNVISMSFVPIASLLSGIRGSGFLSHAINLYIRYKPPLEELAQFLEYQLPRQWAPEFNDLPLGHCRRKKVSPSLQFTLLGPKLYVNTVKVDTGNRPVTGLRLYLEGKRSDHLAIHLQHLSTLPQSLHLSPDHSYEPADESVDRGYFEPVKWSIFSHICTAPVEYQGARIDDSASILTKAWFEVKVVGMKKILFLRLGFSMVESAIIRRSEWDDGPTTLSKKSGLVSMWMSTPFSSALNQQKHVKPVKVELNSAVYPGGPPSPAKAPKMSHFVDTREMVRGPEEPPGYWVVTGAKLCVESGMIRVKVKYSLLTIVSDESLLI
;
A
#
# COMPACT_ATOMS: atom_id res chain seq x y z
N MET A 1 -11.01 -23.41 -28.42
CA MET A 1 -11.71 -23.47 -27.12
C MET A 1 -10.67 -23.24 -26.03
N ALA A 2 -10.49 -22.00 -25.60
CA ALA A 2 -9.47 -21.62 -24.63
C ALA A 2 -9.97 -21.89 -23.20
N ASN A 3 -9.23 -22.71 -22.45
CA ASN A 3 -9.48 -22.98 -21.04
C ASN A 3 -9.27 -21.69 -20.24
N ASN A 4 -10.31 -21.24 -19.55
CA ASN A 4 -10.26 -20.12 -18.61
C ASN A 4 -9.81 -20.64 -17.22
N PRO A 5 -8.59 -20.34 -16.75
CA PRO A 5 -8.02 -20.94 -15.52
C PRO A 5 -8.67 -20.43 -14.21
N ASN A 6 -9.57 -19.44 -14.27
CA ASN A 6 -10.19 -18.82 -13.09
C ASN A 6 -11.52 -19.45 -12.64
N ARG A 7 -11.96 -20.56 -13.24
CA ARG A 7 -13.12 -21.31 -12.72
C ARG A 7 -12.63 -22.20 -11.57
N ASN A 8 -13.05 -21.89 -10.34
CA ASN A 8 -13.03 -22.88 -9.26
C ASN A 8 -13.97 -24.03 -9.66
N VAL A 9 -13.42 -25.04 -10.33
CA VAL A 9 -14.15 -26.26 -10.68
C VAL A 9 -14.47 -26.94 -9.36
N ARG A 10 -15.76 -27.17 -9.10
CA ARG A 10 -16.20 -27.97 -7.96
C ARG A 10 -15.60 -29.37 -8.12
N MET A 11 -14.68 -29.73 -7.22
CA MET A 11 -14.01 -31.02 -7.23
C MET A 11 -14.81 -32.02 -6.40
N ASN A 12 -14.94 -33.24 -6.90
CA ASN A 12 -15.36 -34.35 -6.06
C ASN A 12 -14.24 -34.71 -5.07
N SER A 13 -14.55 -35.56 -4.10
CA SER A 13 -13.60 -35.98 -3.05
C SER A 13 -12.28 -36.54 -3.61
N GLN A 14 -12.33 -37.37 -4.65
CA GLN A 14 -11.16 -37.99 -5.29
C GLN A 14 -10.26 -36.93 -5.96
N ALA A 15 -10.83 -36.10 -6.84
CA ALA A 15 -10.08 -35.07 -7.55
C ALA A 15 -9.50 -34.02 -6.60
N ALA A 16 -10.22 -33.69 -5.52
CA ALA A 16 -9.74 -32.77 -4.50
C ALA A 16 -8.53 -33.33 -3.75
N ALA A 17 -8.54 -34.62 -3.41
CA ALA A 17 -7.43 -35.31 -2.75
C ALA A 17 -6.20 -35.41 -3.65
N GLU A 18 -6.37 -35.84 -4.90
CA GLU A 18 -5.29 -35.90 -5.90
C GLU A 18 -4.67 -34.52 -6.11
N LYS A 19 -5.51 -33.48 -6.23
CA LYS A 19 -5.03 -32.10 -6.37
C LYS A 19 -4.28 -31.64 -5.13
N ALA A 20 -4.80 -31.89 -3.92
CA ALA A 20 -4.15 -31.52 -2.66
C ALA A 20 -2.76 -32.15 -2.51
N VAL A 21 -2.59 -33.42 -2.90
CA VAL A 21 -1.29 -34.09 -2.92
C VAL A 21 -0.37 -33.50 -4.00
N SER A 22 -0.90 -33.23 -5.19
CA SER A 22 -0.10 -32.74 -6.32
C SER A 22 0.55 -31.37 -6.09
N VAL A 23 -0.09 -30.50 -5.29
CA VAL A 23 0.39 -29.14 -5.05
C VAL A 23 1.42 -29.06 -3.92
N ILE A 24 1.67 -30.14 -3.20
CA ILE A 24 2.73 -30.17 -2.18
C ILE A 24 4.08 -29.94 -2.88
N GLY A 25 4.81 -28.93 -2.41
CA GLY A 25 6.06 -28.50 -3.01
C GLY A 25 5.91 -27.49 -4.14
N PHE A 26 4.71 -27.03 -4.46
CA PHE A 26 4.50 -25.98 -5.47
C PHE A 26 4.74 -24.59 -4.87
N GLY A 27 4.98 -23.63 -5.75
CA GLY A 27 5.03 -22.22 -5.42
C GLY A 27 3.67 -21.65 -5.05
N TYR A 28 3.65 -20.56 -4.33
CA TYR A 28 2.44 -19.82 -3.98
C TYR A 28 2.72 -18.34 -3.80
N ASP A 29 1.81 -17.51 -4.27
CA ASP A 29 1.82 -16.08 -3.97
C ASP A 29 1.01 -15.80 -2.70
N LEU A 30 1.72 -15.50 -1.61
CA LEU A 30 1.11 -15.18 -0.30
C LEU A 30 0.23 -13.91 -0.32
N THR A 31 0.33 -13.05 -1.35
CA THR A 31 -0.54 -11.87 -1.47
C THR A 31 -1.96 -12.23 -1.95
N SER A 32 -2.16 -13.46 -2.43
CA SER A 32 -3.42 -14.00 -2.93
C SER A 32 -4.20 -14.80 -1.86
N ASP A 33 -5.53 -14.91 -2.03
CA ASP A 33 -6.38 -15.82 -1.23
C ASP A 33 -5.94 -17.28 -1.47
N ILE A 34 -6.05 -18.14 -0.45
CA ILE A 34 -5.68 -19.56 -0.54
C ILE A 34 -6.63 -20.36 -1.44
N ARG A 35 -6.12 -20.88 -2.56
CA ARG A 35 -6.85 -21.69 -3.55
C ARG A 35 -5.90 -22.71 -4.18
N LEU A 36 -6.36 -23.93 -4.43
CA LEU A 36 -5.55 -24.96 -5.11
C LEU A 36 -5.17 -24.57 -6.56
N SER A 37 -5.98 -23.72 -7.20
CA SER A 37 -5.70 -23.16 -8.52
C SER A 37 -4.61 -22.09 -8.51
N GLY A 38 -4.34 -21.47 -7.35
CA GLY A 38 -3.28 -20.46 -7.18
C GLY A 38 -1.88 -21.06 -6.99
N CYS A 39 -1.76 -22.39 -6.87
CA CYS A 39 -0.48 -23.06 -6.72
C CYS A 39 0.31 -23.04 -8.04
N LYS A 40 1.54 -22.52 -7.99
CA LYS A 40 2.44 -22.32 -9.14
C LYS A 40 3.37 -23.53 -9.29
N ALA A 41 3.26 -24.23 -10.42
CA ALA A 41 4.13 -25.36 -10.70
C ALA A 41 5.54 -24.88 -11.08
N GLY A 42 6.54 -25.69 -10.75
CA GLY A 42 7.93 -25.49 -11.16
C GLY A 42 8.20 -25.84 -12.63
N PRO A 43 9.48 -25.80 -13.04
CA PRO A 43 9.88 -26.10 -14.40
C PRO A 43 9.38 -27.48 -14.84
N SER A 44 8.81 -27.56 -16.05
CA SER A 44 8.24 -28.82 -16.59
C SER A 44 7.04 -29.36 -15.78
N GLY A 45 6.35 -28.52 -15.01
CA GLY A 45 5.16 -28.90 -14.24
C GLY A 45 5.46 -29.66 -12.94
N SER A 46 6.73 -29.74 -12.52
CA SER A 46 7.12 -30.41 -11.27
C SER A 46 6.97 -29.52 -10.04
N GLY A 47 7.10 -30.08 -8.84
CA GLY A 47 7.29 -29.28 -7.63
C GLY A 47 8.60 -28.46 -7.67
N LEU A 48 8.66 -27.40 -6.87
CA LEU A 48 9.84 -26.56 -6.65
C LEU A 48 10.88 -27.26 -5.74
N VAL A 49 10.42 -28.19 -4.91
CA VAL A 49 11.25 -28.94 -3.96
C VAL A 49 11.53 -30.35 -4.44
N GLU A 50 12.68 -30.88 -4.04
CA GLU A 50 13.10 -32.24 -4.34
C GLU A 50 12.38 -33.22 -3.42
N LEU A 51 11.49 -34.02 -4.00
CA LEU A 51 10.80 -35.11 -3.33
C LEU A 51 11.44 -36.44 -3.71
N ASN A 52 11.66 -37.32 -2.72
CA ASN A 52 12.21 -38.65 -2.97
C ASN A 52 11.21 -39.50 -3.76
N ARG A 53 11.47 -39.71 -5.05
CA ARG A 53 10.60 -40.49 -5.95
C ARG A 53 10.85 -42.00 -5.89
N ALA A 54 11.90 -42.46 -5.20
CA ALA A 54 12.24 -43.88 -5.12
C ALA A 54 11.33 -44.65 -4.14
N ARG A 55 10.83 -43.97 -3.11
CA ARG A 55 9.88 -44.55 -2.14
C ARG A 55 8.52 -43.93 -2.36
N LYS A 56 7.60 -44.75 -2.84
CA LYS A 56 6.20 -44.37 -3.08
C LYS A 56 5.27 -45.22 -2.25
N LYS A 57 4.13 -44.65 -1.89
CA LYS A 57 3.08 -45.30 -1.10
C LYS A 57 1.72 -44.78 -1.54
N ASP A 58 0.69 -45.55 -1.24
CA ASP A 58 -0.69 -45.10 -1.39
C ASP A 58 -1.12 -44.35 -0.13
N LEU A 59 -1.78 -43.22 -0.30
CA LEU A 59 -2.39 -42.45 0.78
C LEU A 59 -3.89 -42.74 0.84
N LEU A 60 -4.33 -43.24 2.00
CA LEU A 60 -5.73 -43.48 2.30
C LEU A 60 -6.32 -42.23 2.96
N MET A 61 -7.37 -41.68 2.36
CA MET A 61 -8.09 -40.51 2.86
C MET A 61 -9.53 -40.88 3.26
N PRO A 62 -10.19 -40.06 4.09
CA PRO A 62 -11.59 -40.27 4.44
C PRO A 62 -12.50 -40.38 3.21
N GLY A 63 -13.52 -41.24 3.29
CA GLY A 63 -14.46 -41.48 2.19
C GLY A 63 -13.99 -42.50 1.16
N ASN A 64 -13.12 -43.45 1.56
CA ASN A 64 -12.54 -44.49 0.70
C ASN A 64 -11.77 -43.94 -0.51
N VAL A 65 -11.22 -42.74 -0.38
CA VAL A 65 -10.40 -42.09 -1.40
C VAL A 65 -8.97 -42.60 -1.26
N VAL A 66 -8.39 -43.06 -2.37
CA VAL A 66 -7.01 -43.54 -2.43
C VAL A 66 -6.27 -42.72 -3.46
N VAL A 67 -5.14 -42.11 -3.04
CA VAL A 67 -4.21 -41.45 -3.95
C VAL A 67 -2.97 -42.32 -4.03
N SER A 68 -2.74 -42.92 -5.19
CA SER A 68 -1.60 -43.82 -5.43
C SER A 68 -0.34 -43.07 -5.85
N ASP A 69 0.80 -43.76 -5.80
CA ASP A 69 2.10 -43.27 -6.32
C ASP A 69 2.64 -42.02 -5.61
N VAL A 70 2.28 -41.82 -4.33
CA VAL A 70 2.66 -40.62 -3.57
C VAL A 70 4.04 -40.80 -2.93
N SER A 71 4.87 -39.75 -2.95
CA SER A 71 6.15 -39.73 -2.22
C SER A 71 5.97 -40.11 -0.75
N ALA A 72 6.83 -40.99 -0.25
CA ALA A 72 6.76 -41.45 1.15
C ALA A 72 6.86 -40.31 2.18
N SER A 73 7.49 -39.18 1.81
CA SER A 73 7.63 -37.97 2.63
C SER A 73 6.34 -37.19 2.83
N ILE A 74 5.31 -37.45 2.01
CA ILE A 74 4.00 -36.81 2.18
C ILE A 74 3.16 -37.68 3.13
N LYS A 75 2.60 -37.07 4.16
CA LYS A 75 1.72 -37.69 5.15
C LYS A 75 0.31 -37.16 4.98
N CYS A 76 -0.66 -37.99 5.40
CA CYS A 76 -2.06 -37.61 5.47
C CYS A 76 -2.52 -37.83 6.90
N ASP A 77 -2.81 -36.76 7.60
CA ASP A 77 -3.34 -36.79 8.95
C ASP A 77 -4.86 -36.69 8.94
N LYS A 78 -5.49 -37.32 9.93
CA LYS A 78 -6.94 -37.24 10.11
C LYS A 78 -7.33 -35.80 10.47
N GLY A 79 -8.41 -35.34 9.86
CA GLY A 79 -8.96 -34.04 10.18
C GLY A 79 -9.77 -34.04 11.47
N GLU A 80 -10.20 -32.85 11.85
CA GLU A 80 -10.99 -32.56 13.04
C GLU A 80 -12.07 -31.53 12.72
N ARG A 81 -13.14 -31.55 13.50
CA ARG A 81 -14.21 -30.55 13.42
C ARG A 81 -14.12 -29.65 14.63
N ILE A 82 -13.88 -28.36 14.40
CA ILE A 82 -13.72 -27.36 15.44
C ILE A 82 -14.68 -26.19 15.19
N ARG A 83 -15.38 -25.74 16.24
CA ARG A 83 -15.94 -24.39 16.28
C ARG A 83 -14.92 -23.49 16.95
N PHE A 84 -14.66 -22.34 16.34
CA PHE A 84 -13.71 -21.38 16.86
C PHE A 84 -14.38 -20.00 16.94
N SER A 85 -14.02 -19.25 17.96
CA SER A 85 -14.40 -17.86 18.14
C SER A 85 -13.13 -17.12 18.55
N SER A 86 -12.85 -15.99 17.91
CA SER A 86 -11.76 -15.12 18.31
C SER A 86 -12.22 -14.12 19.35
N ASP A 87 -11.25 -13.56 20.08
CA ASP A 87 -11.46 -12.31 20.78
C ASP A 87 -11.64 -11.13 19.81
N ALA A 88 -12.03 -9.97 20.34
CA ALA A 88 -11.99 -8.71 19.64
C ALA A 88 -10.54 -8.22 19.56
N LEU A 89 -9.90 -8.40 18.40
CA LEU A 89 -8.48 -8.13 18.21
C LEU A 89 -8.26 -6.85 17.40
N SER A 90 -7.11 -6.20 17.63
CA SER A 90 -6.63 -5.15 16.72
C SER A 90 -6.22 -5.73 15.36
N PHE A 91 -6.13 -4.88 14.34
CA PHE A 91 -5.72 -5.27 12.99
C PHE A 91 -4.42 -6.12 12.97
N ASN A 92 -3.38 -5.65 13.68
CA ASN A 92 -2.08 -6.33 13.70
C ASN A 92 -2.13 -7.69 14.41
N GLN A 93 -2.89 -7.81 15.50
CA GLN A 93 -3.06 -9.06 16.23
C GLN A 93 -3.82 -10.09 15.40
N MET A 94 -4.89 -9.67 14.73
CA MET A 94 -5.65 -10.56 13.85
C MET A 94 -4.84 -10.98 12.62
N SER A 95 -4.08 -10.05 12.02
CA SER A 95 -3.14 -10.36 10.93
C SER A 95 -2.10 -11.41 11.35
N GLU A 96 -1.52 -11.26 12.55
CA GLU A 96 -0.58 -12.22 13.12
C GLU A 96 -1.23 -13.58 13.40
N HIS A 97 -2.46 -13.61 13.91
CA HIS A 97 -3.24 -14.84 14.09
C HIS A 97 -3.40 -15.61 12.77
N PHE A 98 -3.83 -14.93 11.70
CA PHE A 98 -3.97 -15.55 10.37
C PHE A 98 -2.63 -16.04 9.80
N ASN A 99 -1.54 -15.32 10.03
CA ASN A 99 -0.22 -15.76 9.58
C ASN A 99 0.25 -17.03 10.32
N GLN A 100 -0.02 -17.12 11.63
CA GLN A 100 0.30 -18.32 12.42
C GLN A 100 -0.48 -19.55 11.93
N GLU A 101 -1.76 -19.39 11.54
CA GLU A 101 -2.54 -20.47 10.93
C GLU A 101 -1.94 -20.99 9.62
N LEU A 102 -1.16 -20.15 8.93
CA LEU A 102 -0.44 -20.48 7.70
C LEU A 102 0.99 -21.02 7.95
N SER A 103 1.36 -21.27 9.21
CA SER A 103 2.72 -21.60 9.66
C SER A 103 3.75 -20.50 9.38
N LEU A 104 3.33 -19.23 9.39
CA LEU A 104 4.17 -18.05 9.17
C LEU A 104 4.24 -17.19 10.44
N SER A 105 5.26 -16.34 10.51
CA SER A 105 5.43 -15.35 11.57
C SER A 105 5.31 -13.93 11.02
N GLY A 106 5.08 -12.97 11.91
CA GLY A 106 5.03 -11.55 11.57
C GLY A 106 3.61 -11.02 11.38
N LYS A 107 3.54 -9.70 11.18
CA LYS A 107 2.29 -8.91 11.26
C LYS A 107 1.79 -8.38 9.92
N ILE A 108 2.56 -8.58 8.84
CA ILE A 108 2.15 -8.13 7.50
C ILE A 108 0.99 -9.02 7.06
N PRO A 109 -0.17 -8.44 6.69
CA PRO A 109 -1.35 -9.24 6.38
C PRO A 109 -1.17 -10.09 5.14
N SER A 110 -1.55 -11.37 5.21
CA SER A 110 -1.60 -12.27 4.06
C SER A 110 -2.77 -11.97 3.13
N GLY A 111 -2.73 -12.52 1.91
CA GLY A 111 -3.85 -12.48 0.97
C GLY A 111 -5.11 -13.17 1.50
N LEU A 112 -4.94 -14.24 2.29
CA LEU A 112 -6.05 -14.87 3.01
C LEU A 112 -6.72 -13.89 3.97
N PHE A 113 -5.95 -13.23 4.83
CA PHE A 113 -6.49 -12.23 5.77
C PHE A 113 -7.26 -11.12 5.03
N ASN A 114 -6.66 -10.58 3.95
CA ASN A 114 -7.30 -9.56 3.12
C ASN A 114 -8.63 -10.05 2.52
N ALA A 115 -8.65 -11.27 1.99
CA ALA A 115 -9.85 -11.87 1.42
C ALA A 115 -10.93 -12.12 2.48
N MET A 116 -10.56 -12.51 3.70
CA MET A 116 -11.52 -12.81 4.76
C MET A 116 -12.22 -11.57 5.32
N PHE A 117 -11.51 -10.44 5.42
CA PHE A 117 -12.05 -9.17 5.93
C PHE A 117 -12.38 -8.15 4.83
N GLY A 118 -12.25 -8.53 3.55
CA GLY A 118 -12.58 -7.67 2.41
C GLY A 118 -11.67 -6.46 2.24
N PHE A 119 -10.42 -6.54 2.69
CA PHE A 119 -9.42 -5.49 2.50
C PHE A 119 -8.88 -5.48 1.07
N LYS A 120 -8.73 -4.28 0.49
CA LYS A 120 -8.28 -4.06 -0.90
C LYS A 120 -7.29 -2.92 -1.04
N GLY A 121 -7.08 -2.12 0.01
CA GLY A 121 -6.20 -0.96 -0.03
C GLY A 121 -4.78 -1.30 0.38
N CYS A 122 -3.97 -0.27 0.60
CA CYS A 122 -2.71 -0.45 1.32
C CYS A 122 -3.03 -0.80 2.78
N TRP A 123 -2.30 -1.76 3.32
CA TRP A 123 -2.65 -2.32 4.63
C TRP A 123 -2.46 -1.32 5.77
N GLN A 124 -1.61 -0.30 5.58
CA GLN A 124 -1.36 0.77 6.53
C GLN A 124 -2.63 1.63 6.73
N ASP A 125 -3.32 1.97 5.64
CA ASP A 125 -4.58 2.72 5.70
C ASP A 125 -5.69 1.85 6.27
N ASP A 126 -5.78 0.58 5.84
CA ASP A 126 -6.71 -0.40 6.38
C ASP A 126 -6.51 -0.60 7.90
N ALA A 127 -5.27 -0.67 8.36
CA ALA A 127 -4.94 -0.75 9.78
C ALA A 127 -5.29 0.54 10.53
N SER A 128 -5.11 1.71 9.91
CA SER A 128 -5.39 3.00 10.54
C SER A 128 -6.89 3.27 10.72
N THR A 129 -7.71 2.73 9.80
CA THR A 129 -9.17 2.90 9.75
C THR A 129 -9.92 1.80 10.50
N THR A 130 -9.28 0.67 10.78
CA THR A 130 -9.89 -0.45 11.51
C THR A 130 -9.71 -0.30 13.02
N LYS A 131 -10.80 -0.42 13.79
CA LYS A 131 -10.77 -0.46 15.26
C LYS A 131 -10.50 -1.88 15.74
N ILE A 132 -11.39 -2.80 15.37
CA ILE A 132 -11.46 -4.17 15.88
C ILE A 132 -11.86 -5.12 14.76
N LEU A 133 -11.29 -6.32 14.81
CA LEU A 133 -11.66 -7.46 13.99
C LEU A 133 -12.02 -8.63 14.90
N ALA A 134 -13.05 -9.39 14.52
CA ALA A 134 -13.45 -10.59 15.24
C ALA A 134 -14.05 -11.63 14.26
N LEU A 135 -14.05 -12.90 14.65
CA LEU A 135 -14.64 -13.98 13.85
C LEU A 135 -15.22 -15.11 14.73
N ASP A 136 -16.26 -15.77 14.24
CA ASP A 136 -16.85 -16.99 14.81
C ASP A 136 -17.28 -17.89 13.65
N GLY A 137 -16.93 -19.17 13.72
CA GLY A 137 -17.30 -20.11 12.68
C GLY A 137 -16.93 -21.55 12.95
N TRP A 138 -17.31 -22.38 11.99
CA TRP A 138 -16.96 -23.80 11.94
C TRP A 138 -15.86 -24.06 10.93
N LEU A 139 -14.87 -24.84 11.36
CA LEU A 139 -13.84 -25.44 10.53
C LEU A 139 -14.02 -26.96 10.56
N ILE A 140 -14.33 -27.54 9.41
CA ILE A 140 -14.49 -28.98 9.21
C ILE A 140 -13.28 -29.43 8.41
N ASN A 141 -12.21 -29.78 9.10
CA ASN A 141 -11.06 -30.40 8.47
C ASN A 141 -11.37 -31.89 8.29
N LEU A 142 -11.37 -32.38 7.05
CA LEU A 142 -11.55 -33.81 6.77
C LEU A 142 -10.21 -34.53 6.85
N TYR A 143 -9.18 -33.95 6.23
CA TYR A 143 -7.83 -34.48 6.20
C TYR A 143 -6.82 -33.38 5.92
N THR A 144 -5.60 -33.60 6.41
CA THR A 144 -4.47 -32.70 6.21
C THR A 144 -3.39 -33.44 5.44
N VAL A 145 -2.99 -32.90 4.29
CA VAL A 145 -1.86 -33.40 3.50
C VAL A 145 -0.65 -32.55 3.81
N GLU A 146 0.41 -33.13 4.35
CA GLU A 146 1.59 -32.40 4.78
C GLU A 146 2.88 -33.09 4.35
N LEU A 147 3.87 -32.27 3.98
CA LEU A 147 5.24 -32.71 3.75
C LEU A 147 5.95 -32.86 5.09
N GLU A 148 6.57 -34.02 5.32
CA GLU A 148 7.44 -34.23 6.47
C GLU A 148 8.55 -33.16 6.47
N ARG A 149 8.67 -32.39 7.55
CA ARG A 149 9.55 -31.21 7.64
C ARG A 149 11.05 -31.52 7.70
N SER A 150 11.48 -32.72 7.29
CA SER A 150 12.90 -33.08 7.20
C SER A 150 13.52 -32.43 5.95
N GLN A 151 14.60 -31.65 6.15
CA GLN A 151 15.45 -30.97 5.15
C GLN A 151 14.82 -30.76 3.75
N ILE A 152 13.86 -29.84 3.67
CA ILE A 152 13.26 -29.43 2.38
C ILE A 152 14.34 -28.74 1.54
N THR A 153 14.58 -29.25 0.33
CA THR A 153 15.59 -28.72 -0.59
C THR A 153 14.95 -28.26 -1.89
N LEU A 154 15.23 -27.03 -2.32
CA LEU A 154 14.80 -26.54 -3.64
C LEU A 154 15.52 -27.27 -4.77
N SER A 155 14.80 -27.52 -5.86
CA SER A 155 15.36 -28.11 -7.08
C SER A 155 16.47 -27.24 -7.66
N ASN A 156 17.50 -27.89 -8.22
CA ASN A 156 18.63 -27.18 -8.82
C ASN A 156 18.23 -26.24 -9.97
N LYS A 157 17.17 -26.58 -10.72
CA LYS A 157 16.65 -25.71 -11.79
C LYS A 157 16.16 -24.36 -11.23
N VAL A 158 15.37 -24.39 -10.16
CA VAL A 158 14.87 -23.15 -9.51
C VAL A 158 16.02 -22.34 -8.93
N LYS A 159 17.03 -23.00 -8.33
CA LYS A 159 18.24 -22.32 -7.80
C LYS A 159 19.04 -21.59 -8.88
N GLN A 160 19.11 -22.15 -10.10
CA GLN A 160 19.82 -21.54 -11.23
C GLN A 160 19.11 -20.31 -11.80
N GLU A 161 17.80 -20.20 -11.63
CA GLU A 161 17.01 -19.05 -12.09
C GLU A 161 17.00 -17.87 -11.09
N VAL A 162 17.68 -17.99 -9.94
CA VAL A 162 17.78 -16.89 -8.96
C VAL A 162 18.67 -15.78 -9.52
N PRO A 163 18.17 -14.53 -9.66
CA PRO A 163 18.98 -13.42 -10.15
C PRO A 163 20.18 -13.14 -9.24
N SER A 164 21.37 -13.01 -9.82
CA SER A 164 22.61 -12.78 -9.05
C SER A 164 22.82 -11.33 -8.61
N THR A 165 22.05 -10.40 -9.17
CA THR A 165 22.13 -8.94 -8.98
C THR A 165 20.73 -8.37 -8.73
N TRP A 166 20.64 -7.09 -8.33
CA TRP A 166 19.38 -6.37 -8.28
C TRP A 166 18.90 -6.02 -9.70
N ASP A 167 18.24 -6.97 -10.34
CA ASP A 167 17.58 -6.82 -11.64
C ASP A 167 16.05 -6.83 -11.42
N PRO A 168 15.37 -5.68 -11.48
CA PRO A 168 13.93 -5.59 -11.21
C PRO A 168 13.07 -6.49 -12.11
N VAL A 169 13.43 -6.67 -13.38
CA VAL A 169 12.67 -7.47 -14.33
C VAL A 169 12.81 -8.96 -13.98
N ALA A 170 14.05 -9.44 -13.86
CA ALA A 170 14.31 -10.84 -13.52
C ALA A 170 13.75 -11.22 -12.13
N LEU A 171 13.79 -10.29 -11.16
CA LEU A 171 13.20 -10.49 -9.83
C LEU A 171 11.68 -10.58 -9.89
N ALA A 172 11.02 -9.70 -10.65
CA ALA A 172 9.58 -9.73 -10.83
C ALA A 172 9.12 -11.01 -11.55
N GLU A 173 9.83 -11.40 -12.62
CA GLU A 173 9.58 -12.65 -13.35
C GLU A 173 9.74 -13.88 -12.45
N PHE A 174 10.75 -13.92 -11.57
CA PHE A 174 10.92 -15.01 -10.62
C PHE A 174 9.72 -15.11 -9.66
N ILE A 175 9.26 -13.98 -9.11
CA ILE A 175 8.11 -13.92 -8.19
C ILE A 175 6.82 -14.30 -8.90
N ASP A 176 6.63 -13.88 -10.15
CA ASP A 176 5.48 -14.31 -10.95
C ASP A 176 5.54 -15.81 -11.26
N LYS A 177 6.70 -16.34 -11.66
CA LYS A 177 6.84 -17.73 -12.05
C LYS A 177 6.69 -18.70 -10.87
N TYR A 178 7.34 -18.41 -9.74
CA TYR A 178 7.44 -19.34 -8.61
C TYR A 178 6.68 -18.91 -7.36
N GLY A 179 6.18 -17.68 -7.32
CA GLY A 179 5.56 -17.13 -6.12
C GLY A 179 6.58 -16.74 -5.06
N THR A 180 6.08 -16.48 -3.86
CA THR A 180 6.88 -16.02 -2.72
C THR A 180 7.17 -17.14 -1.72
N HIS A 181 6.34 -18.17 -1.70
CA HIS A 181 6.38 -19.26 -0.73
C HIS A 181 6.22 -20.61 -1.41
N VAL A 182 6.62 -21.67 -0.71
CA VAL A 182 6.40 -23.06 -1.11
C VAL A 182 5.29 -23.67 -0.24
N VAL A 183 4.33 -24.33 -0.86
CA VAL A 183 3.27 -25.09 -0.18
C VAL A 183 3.88 -26.35 0.45
N VAL A 184 3.78 -26.48 1.77
CA VAL A 184 4.24 -27.67 2.51
C VAL A 184 3.10 -28.41 3.21
N GLY A 185 1.91 -27.81 3.26
CA GLY A 185 0.74 -28.43 3.86
C GLY A 185 -0.56 -27.88 3.28
N VAL A 186 -1.60 -28.71 3.22
CA VAL A 186 -2.94 -28.37 2.76
C VAL A 186 -3.97 -29.04 3.66
N LYS A 187 -4.87 -28.25 4.23
CA LYS A 187 -6.04 -28.74 4.97
C LYS A 187 -7.26 -28.71 4.07
N MET A 188 -7.94 -29.85 3.94
CA MET A 188 -9.07 -30.04 3.03
C MET A 188 -10.36 -30.29 3.80
N GLY A 189 -11.44 -29.64 3.39
CA GLY A 189 -12.76 -29.84 3.97
C GLY A 189 -13.70 -28.68 3.72
N GLY A 190 -14.32 -28.15 4.78
CA GLY A 190 -15.27 -27.05 4.71
C GLY A 190 -15.07 -26.01 5.81
N LYS A 191 -15.35 -24.74 5.53
CA LYS A 191 -15.43 -23.67 6.53
C LYS A 191 -16.66 -22.82 6.32
N ASP A 192 -17.29 -22.42 7.42
CA ASP A 192 -18.44 -21.51 7.44
C ASP A 192 -18.24 -20.52 8.58
N VAL A 193 -17.87 -19.29 8.24
CA VAL A 193 -17.32 -18.31 9.18
C VAL A 193 -17.98 -16.95 8.98
N ILE A 194 -18.25 -16.25 10.07
CA ILE A 194 -18.69 -14.86 10.11
C ILE A 194 -17.50 -14.03 10.58
N HIS A 195 -17.12 -13.03 9.80
CA HIS A 195 -16.09 -12.07 10.16
C HIS A 195 -16.75 -10.73 10.42
N ILE A 196 -16.36 -10.05 11.50
CA ILE A 196 -16.80 -8.69 11.78
C ILE A 196 -15.61 -7.74 11.63
N LYS A 197 -15.87 -6.63 10.95
CA LYS A 197 -14.96 -5.51 10.79
C LYS A 197 -15.61 -4.25 11.37
N GLN A 198 -14.99 -3.70 12.41
CA GLN A 198 -15.38 -2.43 13.02
C GLN A 198 -14.41 -1.33 12.61
N LEU A 199 -14.93 -0.21 12.09
CA LEU A 199 -14.09 0.96 11.77
C LEU A 199 -13.86 1.84 13.01
N ARG A 200 -12.80 2.65 12.95
CA ARG A 200 -12.30 3.48 14.05
C ARG A 200 -13.28 4.55 14.53
N ASN A 201 -14.18 4.98 13.67
CA ASN A 201 -15.18 6.00 13.97
C ASN A 201 -16.36 5.44 14.78
N SER A 202 -16.47 4.10 14.88
CA SER A 202 -17.51 3.43 15.64
C SER A 202 -17.37 3.66 17.15
N SER A 203 -18.48 4.02 17.80
CA SER A 203 -18.57 4.19 19.25
C SER A 203 -18.74 2.88 20.02
N LEU A 204 -18.96 1.75 19.33
CA LEU A 204 -19.21 0.47 20.01
C LEU A 204 -17.97 -0.03 20.76
N GLU A 205 -18.21 -0.59 21.93
CA GLU A 205 -17.19 -1.24 22.76
C GLU A 205 -16.89 -2.67 22.28
N PRO A 206 -15.69 -3.21 22.53
CA PRO A 206 -15.30 -4.56 22.10
C PRO A 206 -16.30 -5.66 22.52
N THR A 207 -16.88 -5.53 23.72
CA THR A 207 -17.83 -6.50 24.28
C THR A 207 -19.17 -6.52 23.54
N GLU A 208 -19.61 -5.36 23.03
CA GLU A 208 -20.83 -5.25 22.22
C GLU A 208 -20.62 -5.92 20.86
N VAL A 209 -19.46 -5.74 20.25
CA VAL A 209 -19.07 -6.38 18.99
C VAL A 209 -19.04 -7.90 19.15
N GLN A 210 -18.45 -8.41 20.25
CA GLN A 210 -18.44 -9.84 20.55
C GLN A 210 -19.85 -10.39 20.79
N LYS A 211 -20.70 -9.66 21.51
CA LYS A 211 -22.09 -10.06 21.74
C LYS A 211 -22.86 -10.16 20.43
N LEU A 212 -22.69 -9.19 19.53
CA LEU A 212 -23.30 -9.22 18.21
C LEU A 212 -22.77 -10.38 17.36
N LEU A 213 -21.46 -10.62 17.34
CA LEU A 213 -20.87 -11.76 16.65
C LEU A 213 -21.49 -13.08 17.11
N LYS A 214 -21.62 -13.26 18.43
CA LYS A 214 -22.25 -14.43 19.02
C LYS A 214 -23.71 -14.57 18.59
N GLN A 215 -24.50 -13.49 18.61
CA GLN A 215 -25.89 -13.51 18.14
C GLN A 215 -26.01 -13.92 16.67
N LEU A 216 -25.13 -13.38 15.81
CA LEU A 216 -25.11 -13.74 14.38
C LEU A 216 -24.69 -15.20 14.18
N ALA A 217 -23.70 -15.68 14.94
CA ALA A 217 -23.24 -17.05 14.89
C ALA A 217 -24.33 -18.02 15.38
N ASP A 218 -24.97 -17.73 16.51
CA ASP A 218 -26.03 -18.56 17.07
C ASP A 218 -27.24 -18.62 16.12
N LYS A 219 -27.61 -17.49 15.50
CA LYS A 219 -28.66 -17.47 14.46
C LYS A 219 -28.29 -18.31 13.24
N ARG A 220 -27.03 -18.25 12.78
CA ARG A 220 -26.59 -18.95 11.56
C ARG A 220 -26.37 -20.44 11.78
N PHE A 221 -25.91 -20.81 12.97
CA PHE A 221 -25.50 -22.18 13.31
C PHE A 221 -26.51 -22.92 14.21
N SER A 222 -27.67 -22.33 14.50
CA SER A 222 -28.76 -23.01 15.20
C SER A 222 -29.23 -24.26 14.45
N GLU A 223 -29.60 -25.30 15.20
CA GLU A 223 -30.02 -26.60 14.67
C GLU A 223 -31.54 -26.67 14.37
N ASP A 224 -32.31 -25.66 14.77
CA ASP A 224 -33.78 -25.67 14.62
C ASP A 224 -34.21 -25.33 13.18
N GLU A 225 -34.66 -26.35 12.45
CA GLU A 225 -35.16 -26.28 11.07
C GLU A 225 -36.62 -25.79 10.94
N ASN A 226 -37.02 -24.80 11.74
CA ASN A 226 -38.34 -24.20 11.58
C ASN A 226 -38.24 -22.67 11.43
N GLU A 227 -37.68 -22.23 10.31
CA GLU A 227 -38.06 -20.96 9.70
C GLU A 227 -37.65 -20.94 8.22
N ASN A 228 -38.35 -21.76 7.43
CA ASN A 228 -38.62 -21.35 6.04
C ASN A 228 -39.36 -20.01 6.12
N SER A 229 -38.64 -18.93 5.77
CA SER A 229 -39.13 -17.78 5.04
C SER A 229 -40.66 -17.64 4.95
N VAL A 230 -41.29 -17.19 6.03
CA VAL A 230 -42.51 -16.39 5.95
C VAL A 230 -42.18 -15.11 6.69
N ALA A 231 -42.27 -14.01 5.96
CA ALA A 231 -42.17 -12.67 6.46
C ALA A 231 -43.01 -12.53 7.74
N ASN A 232 -42.36 -12.14 8.84
CA ASN A 232 -43.01 -11.30 9.83
C ASN A 232 -42.24 -9.98 9.87
N SER A 233 -42.75 -9.09 9.02
CA SER A 233 -42.83 -7.67 9.33
C SER A 233 -43.41 -7.52 10.74
N ASP A 234 -42.56 -7.14 11.69
CA ASP A 234 -42.88 -6.11 12.67
C ASP A 234 -41.68 -5.95 13.61
N ILE A 235 -40.93 -4.88 13.40
CA ILE A 235 -40.61 -3.86 14.41
C ILE A 235 -39.81 -2.75 13.71
N SER A 236 -40.32 -1.53 13.86
CA SER A 236 -39.75 -0.23 13.41
C SER A 236 -40.02 0.18 11.96
N SER A 237 -41.29 0.50 11.70
CA SER A 237 -41.69 1.44 10.66
C SER A 237 -41.19 2.85 11.00
N ARG A 238 -40.12 3.29 10.34
CA ARG A 238 -39.86 4.73 10.16
C ARG A 238 -39.35 4.97 8.74
N LYS A 239 -40.29 5.29 7.85
CA LYS A 239 -40.01 5.80 6.50
C LYS A 239 -39.07 7.02 6.58
N PRO A 240 -38.21 7.19 5.57
CA PRO A 240 -38.18 8.46 4.88
C PRO A 240 -38.59 8.28 3.42
N LYS A 241 -39.29 9.31 2.92
CA LYS A 241 -39.73 9.46 1.53
C LYS A 241 -38.52 9.37 0.58
N GLY A 242 -38.75 8.73 -0.56
CA GLY A 242 -37.72 8.53 -1.57
C GLY A 242 -37.35 9.80 -2.32
N GLU A 243 -36.15 9.76 -2.88
CA GLU A 243 -35.79 10.41 -4.13
C GLU A 243 -34.91 9.43 -4.90
N GLN A 244 -35.40 9.04 -6.07
CA GLN A 244 -34.64 8.27 -7.06
C GLN A 244 -33.60 9.20 -7.68
N SER A 245 -32.34 8.77 -7.75
CA SER A 245 -31.41 9.30 -8.75
C SER A 245 -30.49 8.17 -9.24
N MET A 246 -30.94 7.60 -10.35
CA MET A 246 -30.24 7.00 -11.48
C MET A 246 -28.93 6.21 -11.28
N MET A 247 -29.12 4.91 -11.48
CA MET A 247 -28.25 3.94 -12.14
C MET A 247 -27.83 4.39 -13.56
N TRP A 248 -26.52 4.37 -13.83
CA TRP A 248 -25.80 4.17 -15.12
C TRP A 248 -24.34 3.84 -14.69
N ASP A 249 -23.63 2.78 -15.10
CA ASP A 249 -23.65 1.94 -16.30
C ASP A 249 -23.16 0.51 -15.93
N LEU A 250 -23.94 -0.54 -16.17
CA LEU A 250 -24.01 -1.39 -17.39
C LEU A 250 -22.91 -2.47 -17.51
N GLN A 251 -23.27 -3.64 -16.99
CA GLN A 251 -23.19 -4.99 -17.59
C GLN A 251 -21.90 -5.46 -18.30
N LEU A 252 -21.22 -6.40 -17.63
CA LEU A 252 -20.67 -7.63 -18.25
C LEU A 252 -21.19 -8.83 -17.43
N PRO A 253 -21.79 -9.87 -18.04
CA PRO A 253 -22.36 -11.00 -17.32
C PRO A 253 -21.29 -12.05 -17.02
N LEU A 254 -20.35 -11.76 -16.11
CA LEU A 254 -19.42 -12.75 -15.55
C LEU A 254 -19.09 -12.39 -14.10
N HIS A 255 -18.79 -13.40 -13.27
CA HIS A 255 -18.36 -13.32 -11.85
C HIS A 255 -19.43 -13.41 -10.74
N ASN A 256 -20.38 -14.35 -10.84
CA ASN A 256 -21.27 -14.73 -9.72
C ASN A 256 -20.94 -16.12 -9.16
N THR A 257 -19.79 -16.30 -8.50
CA THR A 257 -19.61 -17.54 -7.70
C THR A 257 -18.92 -17.39 -6.36
N MET A 258 -18.32 -16.25 -6.01
CA MET A 258 -17.77 -16.04 -4.65
C MET A 258 -17.66 -14.55 -4.31
N ARG A 259 -18.77 -13.81 -4.31
CA ARG A 259 -18.80 -12.52 -3.60
C ARG A 259 -19.24 -12.85 -2.17
N PRO A 260 -18.42 -12.58 -1.13
CA PRO A 260 -18.87 -12.72 0.25
C PRO A 260 -20.16 -11.93 0.43
N SER A 261 -21.15 -12.49 1.13
CA SER A 261 -22.30 -11.68 1.52
C SER A 261 -21.83 -10.72 2.61
N VAL A 262 -21.82 -9.44 2.26
CA VAL A 262 -21.46 -8.34 3.16
C VAL A 262 -22.76 -7.73 3.65
N GLU A 263 -23.01 -7.83 4.94
CA GLU A 263 -24.16 -7.18 5.57
C GLU A 263 -23.67 -5.99 6.40
N SER A 264 -24.27 -4.83 6.18
CA SER A 264 -24.04 -3.63 6.97
C SER A 264 -25.10 -3.59 8.06
N HIS A 265 -24.70 -3.67 9.33
CA HIS A 265 -25.67 -3.74 10.43
C HIS A 265 -26.29 -2.39 10.81
N SER A 266 -25.65 -1.27 10.45
CA SER A 266 -26.27 0.07 10.43
C SER A 266 -25.39 1.07 9.66
N LYS A 267 -25.96 2.20 9.20
CA LYS A 267 -25.20 3.33 8.62
C LYS A 267 -24.51 4.19 9.69
N THR A 268 -24.82 3.97 10.97
CA THR A 268 -24.38 4.81 12.10
C THR A 268 -23.29 4.18 12.94
N ASP A 269 -23.15 2.84 12.95
CA ASP A 269 -22.22 2.14 13.86
C ASP A 269 -20.91 1.72 13.19
N ASP A 270 -20.71 2.06 11.91
CA ASP A 270 -19.51 1.76 11.11
C ASP A 270 -19.00 0.31 11.27
N LEU A 271 -19.95 -0.63 11.24
CA LEU A 271 -19.74 -2.05 11.47
C LEU A 271 -20.21 -2.89 10.28
N MET A 272 -19.35 -3.79 9.81
CA MET A 272 -19.63 -4.68 8.70
C MET A 272 -19.47 -6.14 9.13
N SER A 273 -20.40 -7.00 8.72
CA SER A 273 -20.24 -8.46 8.81
C SER A 273 -20.02 -9.05 7.42
N ILE A 274 -19.15 -10.04 7.36
CA ILE A 274 -18.70 -10.69 6.14
C ILE A 274 -18.81 -12.19 6.34
N HIS A 275 -19.70 -12.80 5.58
CA HIS A 275 -20.02 -14.21 5.70
C HIS A 275 -19.27 -14.98 4.62
N ILE A 276 -18.42 -15.92 5.05
CA ILE A 276 -17.56 -16.69 4.14
C ILE A 276 -17.79 -18.18 4.37
N ARG A 277 -18.22 -18.83 3.30
CA ARG A 277 -18.38 -20.29 3.22
C ARG A 277 -17.45 -20.83 2.14
N ARG A 278 -16.79 -21.95 2.40
CA ARG A 278 -15.92 -22.65 1.44
C ARG A 278 -15.97 -24.15 1.66
N GLY A 279 -15.94 -24.92 0.58
CA GLY A 279 -16.15 -26.37 0.61
C GLY A 279 -17.63 -26.70 0.74
N GLY A 280 -18.04 -27.89 0.31
CA GLY A 280 -19.45 -28.26 0.20
C GLY A 280 -20.21 -27.45 -0.87
N LEU A 281 -21.54 -27.51 -0.81
CA LEU A 281 -22.44 -26.67 -1.60
C LEU A 281 -22.60 -25.31 -0.91
N ASP A 282 -21.92 -24.31 -1.44
CA ASP A 282 -21.68 -23.00 -0.83
C ASP A 282 -22.84 -22.00 -0.96
N SER A 283 -23.90 -22.34 -1.70
CA SER A 283 -25.04 -21.43 -1.99
C SER A 283 -26.40 -22.02 -1.62
N GLY A 284 -27.27 -21.19 -1.03
CA GLY A 284 -28.72 -21.46 -0.93
C GLY A 284 -29.14 -22.55 0.06
N GLN A 285 -28.28 -22.90 1.02
CA GLN A 285 -28.51 -23.98 1.99
C GLN A 285 -28.23 -23.55 3.43
N SER A 286 -28.97 -24.15 4.38
CA SER A 286 -28.71 -23.98 5.81
C SER A 286 -27.34 -24.55 6.20
N HIS A 287 -26.82 -24.18 7.37
CA HIS A 287 -25.55 -24.74 7.86
C HIS A 287 -25.62 -26.27 7.99
N LYS A 288 -26.71 -26.81 8.53
CA LYS A 288 -26.93 -28.25 8.70
C LYS A 288 -26.92 -29.01 7.37
N GLN A 289 -27.64 -28.50 6.36
CA GLN A 289 -27.63 -29.09 5.02
C GLN A 289 -26.21 -29.06 4.43
N TRP A 290 -25.52 -27.93 4.57
CA TRP A 290 -24.16 -27.75 4.09
C TRP A 290 -23.19 -28.78 4.69
N LEU A 291 -23.26 -29.08 5.99
CA LEU A 291 -22.40 -30.07 6.66
C LEU A 291 -22.37 -31.42 5.91
N SER A 292 -23.53 -31.89 5.45
CA SER A 292 -23.65 -33.18 4.75
C SER A 292 -22.95 -33.20 3.37
N THR A 293 -22.71 -32.02 2.79
CA THR A 293 -22.13 -31.86 1.45
C THR A 293 -20.61 -31.69 1.47
N VAL A 294 -20.00 -31.38 2.62
CA VAL A 294 -18.57 -31.09 2.75
C VAL A 294 -17.71 -32.29 2.37
N SER A 295 -18.11 -33.51 2.74
CA SER A 295 -17.40 -34.75 2.39
C SER A 295 -17.43 -35.06 0.89
N GLN A 296 -18.48 -34.62 0.19
CA GLN A 296 -18.67 -34.85 -1.24
C GLN A 296 -17.87 -33.85 -2.09
N TYR A 297 -17.80 -32.61 -1.64
CA TYR A 297 -17.17 -31.49 -2.35
C TYR A 297 -16.17 -30.73 -1.46
N PRO A 298 -15.13 -31.37 -0.93
CA PRO A 298 -14.17 -30.70 -0.07
C PRO A 298 -13.36 -29.66 -0.84
N ASN A 299 -12.94 -28.60 -0.14
CA ASN A 299 -12.10 -27.54 -0.69
C ASN A 299 -11.02 -27.14 0.32
N VAL A 300 -10.01 -26.40 -0.12
CA VAL A 300 -8.91 -25.95 0.73
C VAL A 300 -9.38 -24.93 1.76
N ILE A 301 -9.29 -25.27 3.04
CA ILE A 301 -9.70 -24.39 4.15
C ILE A 301 -8.52 -23.66 4.78
N SER A 302 -7.32 -24.25 4.73
CA SER A 302 -6.04 -23.67 5.14
C SER A 302 -4.87 -24.30 4.36
N MET A 303 -3.74 -23.62 4.31
CA MET A 303 -2.48 -24.10 3.74
C MET A 303 -1.33 -23.77 4.70
N SER A 304 -0.22 -24.48 4.59
CA SER A 304 1.01 -24.19 5.32
C SER A 304 2.15 -23.91 4.36
N PHE A 305 2.96 -22.91 4.69
CA PHE A 305 3.95 -22.36 3.77
C PHE A 305 5.34 -22.28 4.38
N VAL A 306 6.36 -22.31 3.50
CA VAL A 306 7.75 -21.97 3.83
C VAL A 306 8.22 -20.89 2.84
N PRO A 307 8.83 -19.77 3.29
CA PRO A 307 9.32 -18.74 2.38
C PRO A 307 10.37 -19.31 1.42
N ILE A 308 10.20 -19.10 0.11
CA ILE A 308 11.13 -19.67 -0.89
C ILE A 308 12.57 -19.18 -0.66
N ALA A 309 12.72 -17.92 -0.22
CA ALA A 309 14.00 -17.32 0.12
C ALA A 309 14.74 -18.04 1.26
N SER A 310 14.02 -18.68 2.19
CA SER A 310 14.64 -19.43 3.30
C SER A 310 15.34 -20.72 2.83
N LEU A 311 14.96 -21.21 1.64
CA LEU A 311 15.50 -22.43 1.05
C LEU A 311 16.68 -22.15 0.08
N LEU A 312 17.10 -20.90 -0.05
CA LEU A 312 18.16 -20.44 -0.97
C LEU A 312 19.48 -20.11 -0.27
N SER A 313 19.69 -20.61 0.95
CA SER A 313 20.95 -20.42 1.68
C SER A 313 22.16 -20.87 0.84
N GLY A 314 23.18 -20.02 0.77
CA GLY A 314 24.40 -20.27 0.00
C GLY A 314 24.30 -19.95 -1.51
N ILE A 315 23.14 -19.55 -2.02
CA ILE A 315 22.98 -19.13 -3.42
C ILE A 315 23.30 -17.64 -3.58
N ARG A 316 24.18 -17.30 -4.53
CA ARG A 316 24.51 -15.91 -4.88
C ARG A 316 23.24 -15.20 -5.36
N GLY A 317 22.97 -14.02 -4.81
CA GLY A 317 21.78 -13.22 -5.17
C GLY A 317 20.51 -13.51 -4.33
N SER A 318 20.53 -14.53 -3.46
CA SER A 318 19.43 -14.85 -2.54
C SER A 318 18.98 -13.65 -1.68
N GLY A 319 19.92 -12.77 -1.30
CA GLY A 319 19.61 -11.53 -0.57
C GLY A 319 18.77 -10.54 -1.38
N PHE A 320 19.02 -10.40 -2.69
CA PHE A 320 18.23 -9.53 -3.56
C PHE A 320 16.81 -10.07 -3.72
N LEU A 321 16.67 -11.37 -3.98
CA LEU A 321 15.36 -12.02 -4.08
C LEU A 321 14.57 -11.94 -2.77
N SER A 322 15.22 -12.19 -1.63
CA SER A 322 14.59 -12.04 -0.32
C SER A 322 14.09 -10.61 -0.10
N HIS A 323 14.89 -9.60 -0.47
CA HIS A 323 14.50 -8.20 -0.35
C HIS A 323 13.31 -7.86 -1.26
N ALA A 324 13.33 -8.30 -2.53
CA ALA A 324 12.24 -8.09 -3.48
C ALA A 324 10.92 -8.74 -3.03
N ILE A 325 10.97 -9.99 -2.54
CA ILE A 325 9.81 -10.70 -1.99
C ILE A 325 9.23 -9.94 -0.79
N ASN A 326 10.08 -9.45 0.11
CA ASN A 326 9.64 -8.69 1.28
C ASN A 326 8.95 -7.38 0.89
N LEU A 327 9.47 -6.67 -0.12
CA LEU A 327 8.85 -5.46 -0.66
C LEU A 327 7.49 -5.81 -1.31
N TYR A 328 7.43 -6.87 -2.12
CA TYR A 328 6.21 -7.31 -2.77
C TYR A 328 5.11 -7.71 -1.77
N ILE A 329 5.43 -8.51 -0.74
CA ILE A 329 4.44 -8.90 0.29
C ILE A 329 3.98 -7.70 1.12
N ARG A 330 4.87 -6.75 1.39
CA ARG A 330 4.58 -5.58 2.21
C ARG A 330 3.70 -4.56 1.49
N TYR A 331 3.99 -4.27 0.23
CA TYR A 331 3.33 -3.19 -0.52
C TYR A 331 2.28 -3.67 -1.51
N LYS A 332 2.35 -4.96 -1.91
CA LYS A 332 1.40 -5.63 -2.80
C LYS A 332 1.09 -4.83 -4.08
N PRO A 333 2.10 -4.31 -4.80
CA PRO A 333 1.84 -3.72 -6.11
C PRO A 333 1.22 -4.78 -7.04
N PRO A 334 0.43 -4.37 -8.05
CA PRO A 334 0.03 -5.27 -9.12
C PRO A 334 1.25 -5.97 -9.73
N LEU A 335 1.10 -7.24 -10.08
CA LEU A 335 2.23 -8.07 -10.51
C LEU A 335 2.84 -7.57 -11.82
N GLU A 336 1.98 -7.01 -12.68
CA GLU A 336 2.34 -6.38 -13.95
C GLU A 336 3.20 -5.12 -13.76
N GLU A 337 3.05 -4.44 -12.63
CA GLU A 337 3.81 -3.23 -12.29
C GLU A 337 4.98 -3.53 -11.33
N LEU A 338 5.21 -4.79 -10.95
CA LEU A 338 6.22 -5.16 -9.95
C LEU A 338 7.64 -4.80 -10.38
N ALA A 339 7.99 -5.00 -11.65
CA ALA A 339 9.32 -4.65 -12.16
C ALA A 339 9.59 -3.14 -12.03
N GLN A 340 8.64 -2.30 -12.47
CA GLN A 340 8.72 -0.85 -12.34
C GLN A 340 8.75 -0.43 -10.86
N PHE A 341 7.94 -1.06 -10.00
CA PHE A 341 7.95 -0.80 -8.58
C PHE A 341 9.33 -1.07 -7.95
N LEU A 342 9.93 -2.25 -8.21
CA LEU A 342 11.23 -2.65 -7.68
C LEU A 342 12.36 -1.72 -8.13
N GLU A 343 12.27 -1.21 -9.35
CA GLU A 343 13.22 -0.24 -9.89
C GLU A 343 13.27 1.07 -9.10
N TYR A 344 12.15 1.46 -8.48
CA TYR A 344 12.04 2.65 -7.63
C TYR A 344 12.31 2.36 -6.14
N GLN A 345 12.59 1.10 -5.76
CA GLN A 345 12.95 0.70 -4.40
C GLN A 345 14.46 0.82 -4.13
N LEU A 346 15.12 1.73 -4.83
CA LEU A 346 16.52 2.09 -4.60
C LEU A 346 16.64 2.93 -3.32
N PRO A 347 17.82 2.90 -2.65
CA PRO A 347 18.08 3.78 -1.52
C PRO A 347 17.83 5.25 -1.88
N ARG A 348 17.17 5.98 -0.99
CA ARG A 348 16.86 7.40 -1.17
C ARG A 348 17.81 8.25 -0.36
N GLN A 349 18.29 9.32 -0.97
CA GLN A 349 19.24 10.25 -0.37
C GLN A 349 18.71 11.67 -0.47
N TRP A 350 19.18 12.54 0.42
CA TRP A 350 18.86 13.97 0.36
C TRP A 350 20.05 14.71 -0.24
N ALA A 351 19.80 15.60 -1.19
CA ALA A 351 20.73 16.59 -1.67
C ALA A 351 20.33 17.99 -1.14
N PRO A 352 21.25 18.75 -0.54
CA PRO A 352 22.58 18.33 -0.08
C PRO A 352 22.48 17.28 1.05
N GLU A 353 23.49 16.39 1.14
CA GLU A 353 23.58 15.44 2.24
C GLU A 353 23.88 16.16 3.56
N PHE A 354 23.43 15.62 4.69
CA PHE A 354 23.64 16.27 5.99
C PHE A 354 25.12 16.46 6.33
N ASN A 355 25.99 15.56 5.87
CA ASN A 355 27.44 15.65 6.05
C ASN A 355 28.12 16.69 5.15
N ASP A 356 27.48 17.07 4.03
CA ASP A 356 27.97 18.09 3.10
C ASP A 356 27.58 19.51 3.54
N LEU A 357 26.67 19.63 4.51
CA LEU A 357 26.37 20.92 5.13
C LEU A 357 27.62 21.38 5.90
N PRO A 358 28.17 22.57 5.61
CA PRO A 358 29.33 23.05 6.35
C PRO A 358 28.91 23.35 7.79
N LEU A 359 29.08 22.35 8.67
CA LEU A 359 29.04 22.51 10.13
C LEU A 359 30.22 23.38 10.62
N GLY A 360 31.22 23.58 9.76
CA GLY A 360 32.37 24.47 9.93
C GLY A 360 32.23 25.85 9.29
N HIS A 361 33.05 26.81 9.73
CA HIS A 361 33.04 28.20 9.26
C HIS A 361 33.25 28.27 7.74
N CYS A 362 32.19 28.58 6.98
CA CYS A 362 32.34 28.89 5.56
C CYS A 362 33.14 30.20 5.41
N ARG A 363 34.40 30.09 4.97
CA ARG A 363 35.40 31.18 4.87
C ARG A 363 35.16 32.19 3.74
N ARG A 364 34.00 32.19 3.07
CA ARG A 364 33.64 33.23 2.09
C ARG A 364 32.26 33.79 2.41
N LYS A 365 32.21 35.04 2.89
CA LYS A 365 30.97 35.83 3.03
C LYS A 365 30.36 36.08 1.63
N LYS A 366 29.64 35.10 1.07
CA LYS A 366 28.62 35.43 0.07
C LYS A 366 27.51 36.18 0.83
N VAL A 367 27.16 37.37 0.34
CA VAL A 367 26.05 38.16 0.90
C VAL A 367 24.75 37.44 0.54
N SER A 368 24.24 36.61 1.45
CA SER A 368 22.96 35.94 1.23
C SER A 368 21.82 36.97 1.29
N PRO A 369 20.89 36.98 0.31
CA PRO A 369 19.73 37.85 0.38
C PRO A 369 18.89 37.48 1.61
N SER A 370 18.27 38.48 2.21
CA SER A 370 17.47 38.29 3.42
C SER A 370 16.06 38.83 3.26
N LEU A 371 15.09 38.05 3.72
CA LEU A 371 13.69 38.41 3.86
C LEU A 371 13.42 38.89 5.29
N GLN A 372 12.55 39.87 5.42
CA GLN A 372 12.12 40.42 6.70
C GLN A 372 10.60 40.52 6.69
N PHE A 373 9.97 40.07 7.79
CA PHE A 373 8.52 39.94 7.91
C PHE A 373 7.90 40.87 8.98
N THR A 374 8.72 41.59 9.75
CA THR A 374 8.31 42.64 10.70
C THR A 374 9.38 43.74 10.79
N LEU A 375 9.01 44.97 11.14
CA LEU A 375 9.87 46.17 11.07
C LEU A 375 11.20 46.04 11.84
N LEU A 376 11.19 45.41 13.01
CA LEU A 376 12.36 45.14 13.87
C LEU A 376 12.56 43.62 14.09
N GLY A 377 12.03 42.80 13.18
CA GLY A 377 12.05 41.34 13.30
C GLY A 377 13.37 40.66 12.93
N PRO A 378 13.46 39.35 13.22
CA PRO A 378 14.56 38.54 12.71
C PRO A 378 14.51 38.48 11.18
N LYS A 379 15.70 38.39 10.56
CA LYS A 379 15.87 38.24 9.12
C LYS A 379 16.00 36.76 8.76
N LEU A 380 15.27 36.33 7.75
CA LEU A 380 15.44 35.02 7.13
C LEU A 380 16.42 35.16 5.97
N TYR A 381 17.64 34.66 6.12
CA TYR A 381 18.59 34.58 5.01
C TYR A 381 18.15 33.48 4.05
N VAL A 382 18.40 33.64 2.77
CA VAL A 382 18.02 32.67 1.73
C VAL A 382 19.28 32.11 1.11
N ASN A 383 19.43 30.80 1.17
CA ASN A 383 20.47 30.08 0.45
C ASN A 383 20.06 29.97 -1.02
N THR A 384 20.83 30.63 -1.90
CA THR A 384 20.60 30.64 -3.36
C THR A 384 21.46 29.64 -4.10
N VAL A 385 22.18 28.76 -3.40
CA VAL A 385 22.96 27.68 -4.03
C VAL A 385 22.01 26.72 -4.73
N LYS A 386 22.34 26.39 -5.98
CA LYS A 386 21.58 25.43 -6.77
C LYS A 386 21.85 24.02 -6.29
N VAL A 387 20.78 23.33 -5.90
CA VAL A 387 20.80 21.91 -5.56
C VAL A 387 20.59 21.12 -6.85
N ASP A 388 21.51 20.22 -7.14
CA ASP A 388 21.50 19.37 -8.33
C ASP A 388 21.65 17.91 -7.88
N THR A 389 20.73 17.05 -8.31
CA THR A 389 20.78 15.62 -7.99
C THR A 389 21.64 14.82 -8.96
N GLY A 390 22.27 15.46 -9.96
CA GLY A 390 23.12 14.79 -10.94
C GLY A 390 22.32 13.87 -11.86
N ASN A 391 21.20 14.36 -12.40
CA ASN A 391 20.26 13.61 -13.23
C ASN A 391 19.71 12.36 -12.53
N ARG A 392 19.26 12.51 -11.28
CA ARG A 392 18.59 11.44 -10.53
C ARG A 392 17.15 11.85 -10.23
N PRO A 393 16.17 10.95 -10.40
CA PRO A 393 14.77 11.29 -10.16
C PRO A 393 14.54 11.75 -8.73
N VAL A 394 13.92 12.92 -8.59
CA VAL A 394 13.51 13.47 -7.30
C VAL A 394 12.18 12.82 -6.90
N THR A 395 12.11 12.28 -5.67
CA THR A 395 10.92 11.65 -5.07
C THR A 395 10.32 12.49 -3.93
N GLY A 396 10.92 13.64 -3.62
CA GLY A 396 10.41 14.53 -2.58
C GLY A 396 11.23 15.80 -2.39
N LEU A 397 10.65 16.75 -1.66
CA LEU A 397 11.22 18.06 -1.38
C LEU A 397 10.95 18.45 0.08
N ARG A 398 11.85 19.25 0.65
CA ARG A 398 11.60 19.93 1.93
C ARG A 398 12.24 21.30 1.97
N LEU A 399 11.62 22.20 2.71
CA LEU A 399 12.27 23.42 3.17
C LEU A 399 13.09 23.09 4.41
N TYR A 400 14.28 23.65 4.51
CA TYR A 400 15.20 23.40 5.61
C TYR A 400 15.77 24.72 6.14
N LEU A 401 16.03 24.78 7.45
CA LEU A 401 16.62 25.94 8.11
C LEU A 401 18.05 25.62 8.52
N GLU A 402 19.01 26.00 7.68
CA GLU A 402 20.44 25.78 7.86
C GLU A 402 21.08 26.76 8.86
N GLY A 403 22.29 26.41 9.28
CA GLY A 403 23.14 27.23 10.15
C GLY A 403 22.83 27.08 11.65
N LYS A 404 23.78 27.50 12.48
CA LYS A 404 23.69 27.37 13.96
C LYS A 404 22.49 28.10 14.57
N ARG A 405 21.96 29.11 13.88
CA ARG A 405 20.80 29.91 14.29
C ARG A 405 19.51 29.47 13.62
N SER A 406 19.57 28.50 12.69
CA SER A 406 18.47 28.06 11.84
C SER A 406 17.74 29.24 11.19
N ASP A 407 18.53 30.18 10.65
CA ASP A 407 18.07 31.43 10.05
C ASP A 407 18.33 31.50 8.54
N HIS A 408 18.84 30.42 7.94
CA HIS A 408 19.08 30.30 6.50
C HIS A 408 18.07 29.32 5.89
N LEU A 409 17.15 29.83 5.08
CA LEU A 409 16.22 29.03 4.29
C LEU A 409 16.95 28.35 3.13
N ALA A 410 16.89 27.03 3.08
CA ALA A 410 17.40 26.19 2.01
C ALA A 410 16.31 25.22 1.52
N ILE A 411 16.51 24.69 0.32
CA ILE A 411 15.67 23.66 -0.28
C ILE A 411 16.49 22.38 -0.38
N HIS A 412 15.92 21.26 0.01
CA HIS A 412 16.56 19.95 -0.12
C HIS A 412 15.68 19.06 -1.00
N LEU A 413 16.34 18.24 -1.83
CA LEU A 413 15.71 17.32 -2.76
C LEU A 413 15.99 15.90 -2.31
N GLN A 414 14.95 15.09 -2.12
CA GLN A 414 15.11 13.65 -1.95
C GLN A 414 15.15 13.02 -3.33
N HIS A 415 16.17 12.22 -3.62
CA HIS A 415 16.32 11.55 -4.90
C HIS A 415 16.74 10.08 -4.73
N LEU A 416 16.58 9.31 -5.80
CA LEU A 416 17.09 7.95 -5.86
C LEU A 416 18.63 7.96 -5.92
N SER A 417 19.26 7.02 -5.23
CA SER A 417 20.73 6.85 -5.18
C SER A 417 21.35 6.32 -6.47
N THR A 418 20.54 5.87 -7.44
CA THR A 418 20.90 5.48 -8.81
C THR A 418 19.75 5.85 -9.74
N LEU A 419 20.05 6.05 -11.04
CA LEU A 419 19.04 6.28 -12.07
C LEU A 419 18.42 4.92 -12.44
N PRO A 420 17.09 4.75 -12.35
CA PRO A 420 16.37 3.63 -12.96
C PRO A 420 16.87 3.33 -14.38
N GLN A 421 17.15 2.08 -14.71
CA GLN A 421 17.62 1.65 -16.03
C GLN A 421 16.62 1.97 -17.14
N SER A 422 15.34 2.00 -16.80
CA SER A 422 14.23 2.29 -17.69
C SER A 422 14.09 3.79 -18.02
N LEU A 423 14.82 4.66 -17.30
CA LEU A 423 14.84 6.10 -17.53
C LEU A 423 16.13 6.53 -18.23
N HIS A 424 16.01 6.99 -19.46
CA HIS A 424 17.07 7.70 -20.16
C HIS A 424 16.85 9.21 -20.01
N LEU A 425 17.71 9.84 -19.20
CA LEU A 425 17.64 11.27 -18.95
C LEU A 425 18.62 12.03 -19.82
N SER A 426 18.10 12.97 -20.60
CA SER A 426 18.90 14.00 -21.26
C SER A 426 18.71 15.35 -20.57
N PRO A 427 19.80 16.13 -20.39
CA PRO A 427 19.69 17.48 -19.90
C PRO A 427 18.88 18.29 -20.92
N ASP A 428 17.82 18.94 -20.46
CA ASP A 428 17.10 19.86 -21.32
C ASP A 428 17.91 21.15 -21.45
N HIS A 429 18.45 21.39 -22.65
CA HIS A 429 19.16 22.61 -22.99
C HIS A 429 18.22 23.75 -23.43
N SER A 430 16.93 23.47 -23.59
CA SER A 430 15.90 24.42 -24.04
C SER A 430 15.13 25.08 -22.90
N TYR A 431 15.13 24.47 -21.69
CA TYR A 431 14.47 25.04 -20.51
C TYR A 431 15.26 26.20 -19.91
N GLU A 432 15.00 27.40 -20.41
CA GLU A 432 15.25 28.64 -19.69
C GLU A 432 14.07 28.86 -18.72
N PRO A 433 14.28 29.06 -17.40
CA PRO A 433 13.21 29.45 -16.50
C PRO A 433 12.63 30.75 -17.04
N ALA A 434 11.41 30.69 -17.60
CA ALA A 434 10.79 31.84 -18.23
C ALA A 434 10.88 33.06 -17.30
N ASP A 435 11.54 34.11 -17.77
CA ASP A 435 11.49 35.44 -17.14
C ASP A 435 10.22 36.19 -17.55
N GLU A 436 9.18 35.43 -17.92
CA GLU A 436 7.84 35.95 -18.13
C GLU A 436 7.40 36.67 -16.86
N SER A 437 6.77 37.82 -17.05
CA SER A 437 6.28 38.67 -15.97
C SER A 437 5.18 37.93 -15.21
N VAL A 438 5.58 37.13 -14.21
CA VAL A 438 4.68 36.44 -13.29
C VAL A 438 3.65 37.46 -12.79
N ASP A 439 2.37 37.15 -12.96
CA ASP A 439 1.29 38.03 -12.55
C ASP A 439 1.49 38.42 -11.08
N ARG A 440 1.33 39.72 -10.79
CA ARG A 440 1.41 40.25 -9.42
C ARG A 440 0.39 39.59 -8.50
N GLY A 441 -0.66 38.98 -9.04
CA GLY A 441 -1.62 38.13 -8.33
C GLY A 441 -1.00 36.94 -7.57
N TYR A 442 0.20 36.48 -7.94
CA TYR A 442 0.91 35.39 -7.26
C TYR A 442 1.85 35.87 -6.14
N PHE A 443 1.91 37.17 -5.84
CA PHE A 443 2.78 37.70 -4.78
C PHE A 443 2.03 37.79 -3.46
N GLU A 444 2.25 36.83 -2.59
CA GLU A 444 1.58 36.75 -1.29
C GLU A 444 2.50 37.22 -0.15
N PRO A 445 2.02 38.08 0.77
CA PRO A 445 2.77 38.45 1.97
C PRO A 445 2.69 37.34 3.02
N VAL A 446 3.81 37.07 3.72
CA VAL A 446 3.84 36.06 4.80
C VAL A 446 3.08 36.51 6.06
N LYS A 447 3.14 37.81 6.39
CA LYS A 447 2.33 38.38 7.49
C LYS A 447 1.60 39.66 7.08
N TRP A 448 2.35 40.69 6.69
CA TRP A 448 1.78 41.99 6.33
C TRP A 448 2.21 42.40 4.92
N SER A 449 1.34 43.13 4.22
CA SER A 449 1.49 43.56 2.82
C SER A 449 2.65 44.53 2.55
N ILE A 450 3.28 45.06 3.59
CA ILE A 450 4.42 45.99 3.50
C ILE A 450 5.79 45.30 3.58
N PHE A 451 5.83 44.01 3.93
CA PHE A 451 7.08 43.26 4.14
C PHE A 451 7.41 42.34 2.95
N SER A 452 8.35 41.42 3.11
CA SER A 452 8.77 40.52 2.04
C SER A 452 7.62 39.60 1.59
N HIS A 453 7.52 39.37 0.28
CA HIS A 453 6.48 38.53 -0.34
C HIS A 453 7.08 37.21 -0.85
N ILE A 454 6.21 36.28 -1.19
CA ILE A 454 6.55 34.99 -1.77
C ILE A 454 5.77 34.84 -3.06
N CYS A 455 6.45 34.37 -4.10
CA CYS A 455 5.81 33.98 -5.33
C CYS A 455 5.17 32.60 -5.14
N THR A 456 3.84 32.54 -5.24
CA THR A 456 3.04 31.30 -5.12
C THR A 456 2.67 30.69 -6.47
N ALA A 457 3.27 31.21 -7.56
CA ALA A 457 3.08 30.66 -8.89
C ALA A 457 3.58 29.21 -8.96
N PRO A 458 2.81 28.29 -9.56
CA PRO A 458 3.27 26.93 -9.78
C PRO A 458 4.45 26.90 -10.74
N VAL A 459 5.51 26.19 -10.36
CA VAL A 459 6.67 25.95 -11.21
C VAL A 459 6.56 24.53 -11.73
N GLU A 460 6.20 24.43 -13.01
CA GLU A 460 6.07 23.19 -13.76
C GLU A 460 6.80 23.34 -15.10
N TYR A 461 7.08 22.22 -15.77
CA TYR A 461 7.62 22.25 -17.12
C TYR A 461 6.55 22.72 -18.12
N GLN A 462 6.76 23.89 -18.74
CA GLN A 462 5.81 24.55 -19.65
C GLN A 462 5.93 24.10 -21.12
N GLY A 463 6.90 23.24 -21.43
CA GLY A 463 7.22 22.86 -22.81
C GLY A 463 6.36 21.74 -23.40
N ALA A 464 5.40 21.16 -22.67
CA ALA A 464 4.65 19.99 -23.13
C ALA A 464 3.64 20.36 -24.24
N ARG A 465 4.02 20.18 -25.51
CA ARG A 465 3.05 19.92 -26.57
C ARG A 465 2.40 18.57 -26.30
N ILE A 466 1.20 18.39 -26.82
CA ILE A 466 0.58 17.06 -26.91
C ILE A 466 1.57 16.20 -27.71
N ASP A 467 2.03 15.08 -27.15
CA ASP A 467 3.07 14.14 -27.65
C ASP A 467 4.53 14.37 -27.19
N ASP A 468 4.83 15.33 -26.30
CA ASP A 468 6.20 15.53 -25.81
C ASP A 468 6.60 14.59 -24.65
N SER A 469 7.86 14.12 -24.70
CA SER A 469 8.54 13.35 -23.66
C SER A 469 8.40 13.98 -22.25
N ALA A 470 8.30 13.16 -21.22
CA ALA A 470 8.07 13.60 -19.84
C ALA A 470 9.30 14.32 -19.29
N SER A 471 9.07 15.43 -18.57
CA SER A 471 10.12 16.15 -17.84
C SER A 471 10.01 15.90 -16.34
N ILE A 472 11.12 15.52 -15.71
CA ILE A 472 11.20 15.31 -14.25
C ILE A 472 12.10 16.33 -13.57
N LEU A 473 11.82 16.60 -12.31
CA LEU A 473 12.63 17.49 -11.48
C LEU A 473 13.98 16.84 -11.15
N THR A 474 15.06 17.58 -11.36
CA THR A 474 16.42 17.17 -10.97
C THR A 474 17.17 18.27 -10.21
N LYS A 475 16.72 19.53 -10.30
CA LYS A 475 17.41 20.67 -9.67
C LYS A 475 16.42 21.64 -9.05
N ALA A 476 16.82 22.31 -7.97
CA ALA A 476 16.01 23.36 -7.37
C ALA A 476 16.89 24.42 -6.68
N TRP A 477 16.42 25.66 -6.66
CA TRP A 477 17.07 26.77 -5.98
C TRP A 477 16.11 27.89 -5.66
N PHE A 478 16.54 28.80 -4.80
CA PHE A 478 15.83 30.03 -4.52
C PHE A 478 16.45 31.22 -5.24
N GLU A 479 15.58 32.15 -5.61
CA GLU A 479 15.96 33.45 -6.16
C GLU A 479 15.19 34.53 -5.39
N VAL A 480 15.87 35.63 -5.03
CA VAL A 480 15.22 36.77 -4.37
C VAL A 480 15.31 37.98 -5.29
N LYS A 481 14.18 38.41 -5.83
CA LYS A 481 14.10 39.62 -6.67
C LYS A 481 13.54 40.79 -5.87
N VAL A 482 13.95 42.00 -6.25
CA VAL A 482 13.42 43.25 -5.69
C VAL A 482 12.45 43.86 -6.70
N VAL A 483 11.18 43.99 -6.33
CA VAL A 483 10.14 44.59 -7.16
C VAL A 483 9.59 45.81 -6.43
N GLY A 484 9.93 47.01 -6.91
CA GLY A 484 9.69 48.26 -6.18
C GLY A 484 10.45 48.28 -4.86
N MET A 485 9.73 48.43 -3.74
CA MET A 485 10.31 48.39 -2.38
C MET A 485 10.24 47.00 -1.71
N LYS A 486 9.70 45.99 -2.40
CA LYS A 486 9.44 44.66 -1.84
C LYS A 486 10.49 43.66 -2.29
N LYS A 487 10.95 42.82 -1.36
CA LYS A 487 11.75 41.62 -1.66
C LYS A 487 10.81 40.44 -1.84
N ILE A 488 10.95 39.71 -2.94
CA ILE A 488 10.08 38.59 -3.29
C ILE A 488 10.93 37.33 -3.42
N LEU A 489 10.54 36.26 -2.71
CA LEU A 489 11.14 34.94 -2.81
C LEU A 489 10.51 34.15 -3.96
N PHE A 490 11.35 33.64 -4.87
CA PHE A 490 10.97 32.76 -5.96
C PHE A 490 11.58 31.38 -5.73
N LEU A 491 10.78 30.36 -5.98
CA LEU A 491 11.25 28.99 -6.18
C LEU A 491 11.57 28.81 -7.66
N ARG A 492 12.74 28.24 -7.97
CA ARG A 492 13.13 27.88 -9.32
C ARG A 492 13.46 26.40 -9.36
N LEU A 493 13.02 25.75 -10.42
CA LEU A 493 13.19 24.32 -10.65
C LEU A 493 13.96 24.11 -11.95
N GLY A 494 14.75 23.05 -12.01
CA GLY A 494 15.42 22.59 -13.21
C GLY A 494 14.97 21.17 -13.53
N PHE A 495 14.60 20.97 -14.79
CA PHE A 495 14.03 19.72 -15.28
C PHE A 495 15.03 18.96 -16.16
N SER A 496 14.79 17.66 -16.31
CA SER A 496 15.48 16.80 -17.27
C SER A 496 14.45 15.98 -18.02
N MET A 497 14.63 15.87 -19.33
CA MET A 497 13.71 15.12 -20.20
C MET A 497 13.96 13.62 -20.05
N VAL A 498 12.89 12.84 -20.08
CA VAL A 498 12.89 11.38 -20.13
C VAL A 498 12.49 10.98 -21.53
N GLU A 499 13.45 10.56 -22.35
CA GLU A 499 13.28 10.41 -23.81
C GLU A 499 12.10 9.51 -24.20
N SER A 500 11.87 8.41 -23.48
CA SER A 500 10.85 7.40 -23.81
C SER A 500 9.73 7.30 -22.78
N ALA A 501 9.39 8.38 -22.07
CA ALA A 501 8.29 8.35 -21.09
C ALA A 501 7.26 9.45 -21.30
N ILE A 502 6.01 9.13 -20.98
CA ILE A 502 4.90 10.09 -20.92
C ILE A 502 4.33 10.16 -19.50
N ILE A 503 3.75 11.30 -19.14
CA ILE A 503 3.09 11.48 -17.85
C ILE A 503 1.71 10.81 -17.91
N ARG A 504 1.54 9.69 -17.19
CA ARG A 504 0.26 8.96 -17.09
C ARG A 504 -0.74 9.69 -16.20
N ARG A 505 -0.27 10.16 -15.05
CA ARG A 505 -1.09 10.77 -13.99
C ARG A 505 -0.25 11.76 -13.23
N SER A 506 -0.83 12.89 -12.84
CA SER A 506 -0.19 13.89 -11.98
C SER A 506 -1.13 14.33 -10.88
N GLU A 507 -0.56 14.61 -9.71
CA GLU A 507 -1.29 15.00 -8.52
C GLU A 507 -0.50 16.04 -7.76
N TRP A 508 -1.19 17.09 -7.31
CA TRP A 508 -0.64 17.95 -6.28
C TRP A 508 -0.80 17.28 -4.92
N ASP A 509 0.21 17.44 -4.08
CA ASP A 509 0.11 17.06 -2.67
C ASP A 509 -0.80 18.05 -1.94
N ASP A 510 -2.09 17.83 -2.10
CA ASP A 510 -3.11 18.48 -1.30
C ASP A 510 -3.17 17.74 0.04
N GLY A 511 -2.32 18.16 0.99
CA GLY A 511 -2.50 17.83 2.40
C GLY A 511 -3.97 18.05 2.82
N PRO A 512 -4.45 17.40 3.90
CA PRO A 512 -5.87 17.21 4.18
C PRO A 512 -6.67 18.49 3.93
N THR A 513 -7.35 18.50 2.79
CA THR A 513 -8.05 19.67 2.28
C THR A 513 -9.35 19.77 3.06
N THR A 514 -9.40 20.68 4.03
CA THR A 514 -10.68 21.29 4.38
C THR A 514 -11.18 21.97 3.11
N LEU A 515 -12.24 21.43 2.53
CA LEU A 515 -12.98 21.94 1.38
C LEU A 515 -13.01 23.48 1.34
N SER A 516 -12.10 24.11 0.58
CA SER A 516 -12.25 25.51 0.20
C SER A 516 -12.69 25.57 -1.26
N LYS A 517 -14.00 25.48 -1.48
CA LYS A 517 -14.60 25.90 -2.74
C LYS A 517 -14.31 27.39 -2.91
N LYS A 518 -13.56 27.78 -3.94
CA LYS A 518 -13.53 29.17 -4.42
C LYS A 518 -14.77 29.41 -5.29
N SER A 519 -15.57 30.42 -4.94
CA SER A 519 -16.04 31.50 -5.84
C SER A 519 -17.30 32.17 -5.27
N GLY A 520 -17.30 33.51 -5.25
CA GLY A 520 -18.47 34.35 -4.94
C GLY A 520 -18.07 35.66 -4.28
N LEU A 521 -17.96 36.71 -5.10
CA LEU A 521 -17.84 38.09 -4.64
C LEU A 521 -19.12 38.56 -3.92
N VAL A 522 -18.96 39.58 -3.08
CA VAL A 522 -20.00 40.40 -2.42
C VAL A 522 -20.59 39.86 -1.10
N SER A 523 -20.02 40.30 0.03
CA SER A 523 -20.80 40.95 1.10
C SER A 523 -19.86 41.59 2.12
N MET A 524 -19.91 42.91 2.12
CA MET A 524 -19.18 43.83 2.97
C MET A 524 -19.99 44.02 4.27
N TRP A 525 -19.35 43.77 5.41
CA TRP A 525 -19.57 44.37 6.75
C TRP A 525 -20.60 43.73 7.71
N MET A 526 -20.12 43.37 8.92
CA MET A 526 -20.33 44.10 10.18
C MET A 526 -19.46 43.51 11.31
N SER A 527 -18.88 44.40 12.12
CA SER A 527 -18.19 44.29 13.43
C SER A 527 -19.03 43.52 14.49
N THR A 528 -18.57 42.89 15.59
CA THR A 528 -17.57 43.17 16.66
C THR A 528 -17.51 41.93 17.62
N PRO A 529 -16.67 41.88 18.68
CA PRO A 529 -16.07 40.65 19.22
C PRO A 529 -16.71 40.06 20.51
N PHE A 530 -16.13 38.93 20.93
CA PHE A 530 -16.07 38.30 22.28
C PHE A 530 -16.95 37.07 22.57
N SER A 531 -16.22 36.02 23.02
CA SER A 531 -16.60 34.83 23.81
C SER A 531 -16.49 33.53 23.01
N SER A 532 -16.01 32.40 23.51
CA SER A 532 -15.33 31.98 24.75
C SER A 532 -15.02 30.48 24.51
N ALA A 533 -14.05 29.91 25.23
CA ALA A 533 -13.53 28.56 24.99
C ALA A 533 -14.60 27.45 24.87
N LEU A 534 -14.46 26.57 23.87
CA LEU A 534 -14.98 25.20 23.92
C LEU A 534 -14.02 24.25 23.18
N ASN A 535 -13.37 23.40 23.99
CA ASN A 535 -12.76 22.11 23.68
C ASN A 535 -12.43 21.78 22.22
N GLN A 536 -11.19 22.05 21.81
CA GLN A 536 -10.56 21.28 20.73
C GLN A 536 -10.21 19.89 21.28
N GLN A 537 -11.03 18.89 20.95
CA GLN A 537 -10.61 17.50 21.00
C GLN A 537 -9.29 17.37 20.23
N LYS A 538 -8.24 16.99 20.95
CA LYS A 538 -6.95 16.60 20.36
C LYS A 538 -7.22 15.46 19.38
N HIS A 539 -7.22 15.77 18.08
CA HIS A 539 -7.05 14.77 17.04
C HIS A 539 -5.73 14.05 17.33
N VAL A 540 -5.81 12.85 17.89
CA VAL A 540 -4.67 11.95 18.03
C VAL A 540 -4.22 11.63 16.61
N LYS A 541 -3.11 12.23 16.18
CA LYS A 541 -2.42 11.86 14.93
C LYS A 541 -2.23 10.34 14.96
N PRO A 542 -2.57 9.59 13.90
CA PRO A 542 -2.20 8.20 13.83
C PRO A 542 -0.68 8.11 13.93
N VAL A 543 -0.20 7.38 14.93
CA VAL A 543 1.22 7.03 15.06
C VAL A 543 1.58 6.28 13.79
N LYS A 544 2.48 6.85 12.98
CA LYS A 544 3.07 6.17 11.83
C LYS A 544 3.66 4.86 12.38
N VAL A 545 3.13 3.73 11.93
CA VAL A 545 3.62 2.41 12.36
C VAL A 545 5.01 2.23 11.75
N GLU A 546 6.03 2.68 12.46
CA GLU A 546 7.42 2.52 12.06
C GLU A 546 7.89 1.09 12.35
N LEU A 547 7.96 0.30 11.28
CA LEU A 547 8.47 -1.08 11.29
C LEU A 547 9.80 -1.19 10.51
N ASN A 548 10.48 -0.07 10.28
CA ASN A 548 11.78 -0.03 9.63
C ASN A 548 12.85 0.19 10.69
N SER A 549 13.82 -0.73 10.80
CA SER A 549 15.04 -0.57 11.60
C SER A 549 16.01 0.43 10.97
N ALA A 550 15.52 1.61 10.56
CA ALA A 550 16.36 2.66 10.02
C ALA A 550 17.19 3.28 11.16
N VAL A 551 18.49 3.33 10.97
CA VAL A 551 19.42 4.09 11.80
C VAL A 551 19.10 5.58 11.57
N TYR A 552 18.52 6.24 12.56
CA TYR A 552 18.01 7.63 12.59
C TYR A 552 16.65 7.92 11.90
N PRO A 553 15.51 7.58 12.51
CA PRO A 553 14.18 8.00 12.02
C PRO A 553 13.91 9.50 12.26
N GLY A 554 14.60 10.14 13.20
CA GLY A 554 14.35 11.53 13.60
C GLY A 554 15.22 12.58 12.91
N GLY A 555 16.11 12.19 11.99
CA GLY A 555 17.21 13.05 11.60
C GLY A 555 18.10 13.46 12.79
N PRO A 556 18.92 14.50 12.66
CA PRO A 556 19.75 15.01 13.75
C PRO A 556 18.89 15.47 14.94
N PRO A 557 19.41 15.43 16.18
CA PRO A 557 18.67 15.88 17.36
C PRO A 557 18.16 17.31 17.18
N SER A 558 16.88 17.52 17.47
CA SER A 558 16.28 18.84 17.46
C SER A 558 16.94 19.73 18.53
N PRO A 559 17.27 21.00 18.21
CA PRO A 559 17.89 21.88 19.18
C PRO A 559 16.97 22.09 20.39
N ALA A 560 17.55 22.15 21.59
CA ALA A 560 16.85 22.26 22.88
C ALA A 560 15.95 23.52 23.03
N LYS A 561 15.98 24.45 22.07
CA LYS A 561 15.06 25.58 21.94
C LYS A 561 14.53 25.62 20.51
N ALA A 562 13.21 25.73 20.36
CA ALA A 562 12.58 25.94 19.05
C ALA A 562 13.22 27.17 18.37
N PRO A 563 13.79 27.03 17.16
CA PRO A 563 14.48 28.13 16.52
C PRO A 563 13.53 29.29 16.21
N LYS A 564 13.97 30.54 16.38
CA LYS A 564 13.11 31.73 16.22
C LYS A 564 12.42 31.81 14.84
N MET A 565 12.99 31.17 13.81
CA MET A 565 12.49 31.20 12.44
C MET A 565 11.55 30.03 12.10
N SER A 566 11.41 29.01 12.96
CA SER A 566 10.49 27.88 12.72
C SER A 566 9.01 28.32 12.71
N HIS A 567 8.69 29.50 13.24
CA HIS A 567 7.35 30.10 13.16
C HIS A 567 7.01 30.65 11.76
N PHE A 568 8.00 30.79 10.88
CA PHE A 568 7.80 31.33 9.53
C PHE A 568 7.97 30.26 8.45
N VAL A 569 8.55 29.10 8.72
CA VAL A 569 8.85 28.08 7.70
C VAL A 569 8.39 26.72 8.19
N ASP A 570 7.56 26.07 7.38
CA ASP A 570 7.20 24.67 7.59
C ASP A 570 8.31 23.79 7.01
N THR A 571 8.91 22.97 7.87
CA THR A 571 10.03 22.08 7.54
C THR A 571 9.57 20.64 7.32
N ARG A 572 8.25 20.42 7.19
CA ARG A 572 7.68 19.11 6.87
C ARG A 572 8.25 18.57 5.56
N GLU A 573 8.67 17.31 5.59
CA GLU A 573 9.12 16.59 4.41
C GLU A 573 7.92 16.21 3.55
N MET A 574 7.97 16.63 2.28
CA MET A 574 7.01 16.24 1.26
C MET A 574 7.68 15.14 0.44
N VAL A 575 7.36 13.88 0.75
CA VAL A 575 7.96 12.70 0.10
C VAL A 575 6.86 11.72 -0.24
N ARG A 576 6.93 11.11 -1.43
CA ARG A 576 6.10 9.95 -1.78
C ARG A 576 6.97 8.74 -2.05
N GLY A 577 6.59 7.58 -1.53
CA GLY A 577 7.37 6.36 -1.65
C GLY A 577 6.52 5.10 -1.74
N PRO A 578 7.09 3.92 -1.42
CA PRO A 578 6.37 2.65 -1.57
C PRO A 578 5.12 2.53 -0.70
N GLU A 579 5.04 3.31 0.38
CA GLU A 579 3.85 3.41 1.25
C GLU A 579 2.63 4.00 0.51
N GLU A 580 2.86 4.75 -0.57
CA GLU A 580 1.80 5.37 -1.38
C GLU A 580 1.73 4.67 -2.75
N PRO A 581 0.75 3.77 -2.96
CA PRO A 581 0.59 3.07 -4.22
C PRO A 581 0.49 4.04 -5.40
N PRO A 582 1.17 3.75 -6.53
CA PRO A 582 1.81 2.48 -6.84
C PRO A 582 3.32 2.41 -6.45
N GLY A 583 3.85 3.42 -5.76
CA GLY A 583 5.19 3.37 -5.14
C GLY A 583 6.37 3.89 -5.97
N TYR A 584 6.15 4.24 -7.24
CA TYR A 584 7.15 4.76 -8.18
C TYR A 584 6.89 6.23 -8.60
N TRP A 585 6.69 7.09 -7.60
CA TRP A 585 6.39 8.51 -7.82
C TRP A 585 7.66 9.34 -8.13
N VAL A 586 7.55 10.23 -9.12
CA VAL A 586 8.55 11.27 -9.41
C VAL A 586 7.97 12.65 -9.23
N VAL A 587 8.81 13.64 -8.96
CA VAL A 587 8.40 15.04 -8.90
C VAL A 587 8.51 15.68 -10.28
N THR A 588 7.45 16.37 -10.70
CA THR A 588 7.37 17.11 -11.97
C THR A 588 7.06 18.58 -11.79
N GLY A 589 6.83 19.04 -10.57
CA GLY A 589 6.62 20.44 -10.26
C GLY A 589 6.56 20.70 -8.77
N ALA A 590 6.68 21.97 -8.40
CA ALA A 590 6.51 22.42 -7.03
C ALA A 590 6.10 23.90 -6.99
N LYS A 591 5.54 24.32 -5.86
CA LYS A 591 5.21 25.72 -5.61
C LYS A 591 5.36 26.07 -4.14
N LEU A 592 5.64 27.34 -3.88
CA LEU A 592 5.55 27.87 -2.52
C LEU A 592 4.11 28.28 -2.22
N CYS A 593 3.69 28.18 -0.97
CA CYS A 593 2.44 28.76 -0.50
C CYS A 593 2.60 29.34 0.90
N VAL A 594 1.73 30.28 1.23
CA VAL A 594 1.65 30.87 2.57
C VAL A 594 0.39 30.34 3.24
N GLU A 595 0.55 29.51 4.26
CA GLU A 595 -0.58 28.97 5.04
C GLU A 595 -0.36 29.29 6.51
N SER A 596 -1.35 29.93 7.15
CA SER A 596 -1.27 30.35 8.56
C SER A 596 -0.02 31.20 8.90
N GLY A 597 0.47 31.98 7.93
CA GLY A 597 1.66 32.83 8.08
C GLY A 597 3.00 32.07 8.04
N MET A 598 2.99 30.81 7.59
CA MET A 598 4.18 30.01 7.35
C MET A 598 4.39 29.78 5.86
N ILE A 599 5.65 29.77 5.45
CA ILE A 599 6.11 29.37 4.13
C ILE A 599 6.08 27.85 4.06
N ARG A 600 5.35 27.31 3.09
CA ARG A 600 5.26 25.89 2.79
C ARG A 600 5.67 25.61 1.36
N VAL A 601 6.08 24.38 1.10
CA VAL A 601 6.25 23.85 -0.25
C VAL A 601 5.14 22.83 -0.53
N LYS A 602 4.49 22.95 -1.69
CA LYS A 602 3.63 21.90 -2.24
C LYS A 602 4.32 21.30 -3.45
N VAL A 603 4.20 19.99 -3.60
CA VAL A 603 4.90 19.22 -4.62
C VAL A 603 3.87 18.59 -5.54
N LYS A 604 4.16 18.57 -6.83
CA LYS A 604 3.41 17.83 -7.84
C LYS A 604 4.14 16.53 -8.13
N TYR A 605 3.47 15.42 -7.84
CA TYR A 605 3.96 14.08 -8.13
C TYR A 605 3.31 13.55 -9.39
N SER A 606 4.08 12.81 -10.18
CA SER A 606 3.59 12.18 -11.39
C SER A 606 4.02 10.72 -11.46
N LEU A 607 3.23 9.95 -12.19
CA LEU A 607 3.55 8.60 -12.63
C LEU A 607 3.94 8.64 -14.10
N LEU A 608 5.03 7.98 -14.42
CA LEU A 608 5.54 7.88 -15.78
C LEU A 608 5.14 6.53 -16.38
N THR A 609 4.76 6.55 -17.66
CA THR A 609 4.61 5.36 -18.49
C THR A 609 5.68 5.39 -19.55
N ILE A 610 6.43 4.30 -19.67
CA ILE A 610 7.47 4.16 -20.69
C ILE A 610 6.79 3.70 -21.97
N VAL A 611 6.99 4.45 -23.04
CA VAL A 611 6.50 4.12 -24.38
C VAL A 611 7.64 3.41 -25.10
N SER A 612 7.46 2.12 -25.41
CA SER A 612 8.39 1.43 -26.31
C SER A 612 8.07 1.85 -27.75
N ASP A 613 9.10 1.95 -28.60
CA ASP A 613 8.97 2.32 -30.03
C ASP A 613 7.98 1.44 -30.82
N GLU A 614 7.63 0.24 -30.33
CA GLU A 614 6.61 -0.62 -30.95
C GLU A 614 5.17 -0.07 -30.79
N SER A 615 4.95 0.84 -29.84
CA SER A 615 3.63 1.44 -29.56
C SER A 615 3.29 2.61 -30.49
N LEU A 616 4.29 3.17 -31.17
CA LEU A 616 4.17 4.34 -32.06
C LEU A 616 3.89 3.94 -33.52
N LEU A 617 3.68 2.64 -33.79
CA LEU A 617 3.46 2.08 -35.13
C LEU A 617 2.06 1.48 -35.35
N ILE A 618 1.05 1.89 -34.57
CA ILE A 618 -0.37 1.55 -34.84
C ILE A 618 -1.14 2.78 -35.30
#